data_AF-A0A395IMZ0-F1
#
_entry.id   AF-A0A395IMZ0-F1
#
_cell.length_a   1.000
_cell.length_b   1.000
_cell.length_c   1.000
_cell.angle_alpha   90.00
_cell.angle_beta   90.00
_cell.angle_gamma   90.00
#
_symmetry.space_group_name_H-M   'P 1'
#
loop_
_entity.id
_entity.type
_entity.pdbx_description
1 polymer ?
#
loop_
_entity_poly.entity_id
_entity_poly.type
_entity_poly.pdbx_seq_one_letter_code
_entity_poly.pdbx_strand_id
1 'polypeptide(L)'
;MRAWEYALSQGTQVLALTVPECGACSPELNPQRDYLNGMIRAHKAENFHVLDLHDAIPYWSMSEEERRRIWIDGYTLQRRDMIGWGL
;
A
#
# COMPACT_ATOMS: atom_id res chain seq x y z
N MET A 1 4.91 -21.15 6.53
CA MET A 1 5.90 -20.07 6.56
C MET A 1 5.54 -19.07 5.48
N ARG A 2 5.37 -17.79 5.84
CA ARG A 2 5.09 -16.72 4.88
C ARG A 2 6.40 -16.29 4.20
N ALA A 3 6.32 -15.83 2.96
CA ALA A 3 7.52 -15.47 2.19
C ALA A 3 8.38 -14.39 2.89
N TRP A 4 7.74 -13.41 3.52
CA TRP A 4 8.43 -12.35 4.26
C TRP A 4 9.03 -12.84 5.59
N GLU A 5 8.44 -13.84 6.25
CA GLU A 5 9.03 -14.43 7.47
C GLU A 5 10.36 -15.12 7.15
N TYR A 6 10.43 -15.77 5.97
CA TYR A 6 11.68 -16.34 5.49
C TYR A 6 12.73 -15.24 5.21
N ALA A 7 12.34 -14.13 4.56
CA ALA A 7 13.27 -13.02 4.32
C ALA A 7 13.82 -12.45 5.64
N LEU A 8 12.97 -12.26 6.64
CA LEU A 8 13.38 -11.82 7.98
C LEU A 8 14.33 -12.83 8.65
N SER A 9 14.10 -14.13 8.52
CA SER A 9 14.98 -15.16 9.10
C SER A 9 16.38 -15.18 8.49
N GLN A 10 16.53 -14.66 7.27
CA GLN A 10 17.82 -14.47 6.60
C GLN A 10 18.47 -13.11 6.93
N GLY A 11 17.89 -12.32 7.84
CA GLY A 11 18.38 -10.98 8.18
C GLY A 11 18.09 -9.92 7.11
N THR A 12 17.18 -10.18 6.16
CA THR A 12 16.80 -9.22 5.12
C THR A 12 15.84 -8.16 5.66
N GLN A 13 15.90 -6.95 5.11
CA GLN A 13 14.90 -5.91 5.36
C GLN A 13 13.62 -6.14 4.57
N VAL A 14 12.47 -6.07 5.25
CA VAL A 14 11.14 -6.18 4.66
C VAL A 14 10.41 -4.86 4.80
N LEU A 15 9.91 -4.33 3.68
CA LEU A 15 9.00 -3.19 3.66
C LEU A 15 7.58 -3.66 3.31
N ALA A 16 6.66 -3.57 4.27
CA ALA A 16 5.25 -3.81 4.05
C ALA A 16 4.53 -2.50 3.70
N LEU A 17 3.70 -2.54 2.66
CA LEU A 17 2.87 -1.43 2.23
C LEU A 17 1.42 -1.71 2.64
N THR A 18 0.76 -0.74 3.25
CA THR A 18 -0.70 -0.83 3.44
C THR A 18 -1.42 -0.79 2.09
N VAL A 19 -2.59 -1.41 2.00
CA VAL A 19 -3.41 -1.38 0.79
C VAL A 19 -4.11 -0.02 0.68
N PRO A 20 -3.92 0.74 -0.41
CA PRO A 20 -4.57 2.04 -0.58
C PRO A 20 -6.07 1.91 -0.84
N GLU A 21 -6.73 3.05 -0.87
CA GLU A 21 -8.11 3.12 -1.38
C GLU A 21 -8.16 2.82 -2.87
N CYS A 22 -9.36 2.51 -3.36
CA CYS A 22 -9.59 2.15 -4.75
C CYS A 22 -10.96 2.68 -5.17
N GLY A 23 -11.00 3.40 -6.30
CA GLY A 23 -12.21 4.02 -6.83
C GLY A 23 -13.17 3.06 -7.49
N ALA A 24 -12.64 1.99 -8.08
CA ALA A 24 -13.41 0.96 -8.79
C ALA A 24 -13.80 -0.23 -7.89
N CYS A 25 -13.40 -0.21 -6.62
CA CYS A 25 -13.62 -1.31 -5.69
C CYS A 25 -14.99 -1.21 -5.01
N SER A 26 -15.59 -2.36 -4.68
CA SER A 26 -16.82 -2.40 -3.90
C SER A 26 -16.59 -1.77 -2.51
N PRO A 27 -17.46 -0.87 -2.03
CA PRO A 27 -17.40 -0.34 -0.67
C PRO A 27 -17.43 -1.43 0.41
N GLU A 28 -17.98 -2.60 0.09
CA GLU A 28 -18.01 -3.77 0.97
C GLU A 28 -16.63 -4.34 1.29
N LEU A 29 -15.58 -3.94 0.55
CA LEU A 29 -14.18 -4.32 0.79
C LEU A 29 -13.46 -3.37 1.76
N ASN A 30 -14.05 -2.22 2.10
CA ASN A 30 -13.44 -1.25 3.02
C ASN A 30 -13.12 -1.88 4.39
N PRO A 31 -14.04 -2.62 5.06
CA PRO A 31 -13.74 -3.23 6.36
C PRO A 31 -12.57 -4.23 6.30
N GLN A 32 -12.44 -4.99 5.22
CA GLN A 32 -11.38 -5.98 5.02
C GLN A 32 -10.04 -5.30 4.78
N ARG A 33 -10.04 -4.21 3.98
CA ARG A 33 -8.85 -3.36 3.80
C ARG A 33 -8.42 -2.76 5.14
N ASP A 34 -9.34 -2.19 5.90
CA ASP A 34 -9.03 -1.53 7.17
C ASP A 34 -8.51 -2.54 8.20
N TYR A 35 -9.10 -3.74 8.24
CA TYR A 35 -8.62 -4.86 9.06
C TYR A 35 -7.20 -5.29 8.66
N LEU A 36 -6.94 -5.51 7.35
CA LEU A 36 -5.62 -5.89 6.85
C LEU A 36 -4.56 -4.81 7.14
N ASN A 37 -4.87 -3.54 6.87
CA ASN A 37 -3.97 -2.44 7.14
C ASN A 37 -3.71 -2.29 8.64
N GLY A 38 -4.71 -2.53 9.49
CA GLY A 38 -4.54 -2.61 10.94
C GLY A 38 -3.52 -3.68 11.33
N MET A 39 -3.63 -4.89 10.78
CA MET A 39 -2.66 -5.97 11.02
C MET A 39 -1.24 -5.61 10.55
N ILE A 40 -1.10 -4.99 9.37
CA ILE A 40 0.21 -4.56 8.85
C ILE A 40 0.85 -3.54 9.78
N ARG A 41 0.12 -2.50 10.19
CA ARG A 41 0.61 -1.44 11.07
C ARG A 41 0.99 -1.95 12.46
N ALA A 42 0.20 -2.89 12.99
CA ALA A 42 0.40 -3.47 14.32
C ALA A 42 1.57 -4.47 14.36
N HIS A 43 1.97 -5.05 13.23
CA HIS A 43 3.08 -5.99 13.21
C HIS A 43 4.41 -5.28 13.50
N LYS A 44 5.12 -5.78 14.52
CA LYS A 44 6.46 -5.32 14.91
C LYS A 44 7.40 -6.50 14.93
N ALA A 45 8.47 -6.40 14.16
CA ALA A 45 9.57 -7.35 14.13
C ALA A 45 10.85 -6.60 13.75
N GLU A 46 12.00 -7.16 14.13
CA GLU A 46 13.30 -6.65 13.67
C GLU A 46 13.36 -6.69 12.13
N ASN A 47 13.94 -5.66 11.49
CA ASN A 47 14.04 -5.52 10.04
C ASN A 47 12.70 -5.50 9.27
N PHE A 48 11.57 -5.34 9.98
CA PHE A 48 10.25 -5.16 9.37
C PHE A 48 9.81 -3.70 9.47
N HIS A 49 9.61 -3.07 8.32
CA HIS A 49 9.21 -1.69 8.18
C HIS A 49 7.83 -1.59 7.55
N VAL A 50 7.08 -0.55 7.92
CA VAL A 50 5.76 -0.27 7.36
C VAL A 50 5.78 1.11 6.72
N LEU A 51 5.35 1.19 5.46
CA LEU A 51 4.99 2.44 4.80
C LEU A 51 3.48 2.48 4.62
N ASP A 52 2.85 3.51 5.17
CA ASP A 52 1.41 3.73 5.07
C ASP A 52 1.06 4.31 3.70
N LEU A 53 1.04 3.44 2.69
CA LEU A 53 0.65 3.80 1.34
C LEU A 53 -0.83 4.24 1.27
N HIS A 54 -1.68 3.81 2.20
CA HIS A 54 -3.09 4.22 2.23
C HIS A 54 -3.22 5.71 2.54
N ASP A 55 -2.46 6.20 3.51
CA ASP A 55 -2.37 7.62 3.84
C ASP A 55 -1.58 8.43 2.80
N ALA A 56 -0.57 7.81 2.16
CA ALA A 56 0.25 8.49 1.16
C ALA A 56 -0.45 8.73 -0.19
N ILE A 57 -1.40 7.86 -0.58
CA ILE A 57 -2.17 7.99 -1.83
C ILE A 57 -3.68 7.78 -1.60
N PRO A 58 -4.35 8.71 -0.90
CA PRO A 58 -5.77 8.58 -0.58
C PRO A 58 -6.63 8.86 -1.81
N TYR A 59 -7.28 7.82 -2.36
CA TYR A 59 -8.07 7.95 -3.58
C TYR A 59 -9.23 8.93 -3.41
N TRP A 60 -10.01 8.83 -2.33
CA TRP A 60 -11.27 9.55 -2.19
C TRP A 60 -11.12 11.00 -1.73
N SER A 61 -10.01 11.36 -1.09
CA SER A 61 -9.74 12.76 -0.70
C SER A 61 -8.95 13.54 -1.75
N MET A 62 -8.32 12.87 -2.73
CA MET A 62 -7.68 13.52 -3.88
C MET A 62 -8.69 14.22 -4.79
N SER A 63 -8.27 15.31 -5.42
CA SER A 63 -9.02 15.92 -6.53
C SER A 63 -9.09 14.98 -7.74
N GLU A 64 -10.07 15.17 -8.62
CA GLU A 64 -10.18 14.36 -9.84
C GLU A 64 -8.94 14.50 -10.74
N GLU A 65 -8.34 15.69 -10.80
CA GLU A 65 -7.12 15.93 -11.56
C GLU A 65 -5.93 15.13 -11.01
N GLU A 66 -5.74 15.13 -9.68
CA GLU A 66 -4.72 14.31 -9.03
C GLU A 66 -4.98 12.82 -9.24
N ARG A 67 -6.23 12.38 -9.13
CA ARG A 67 -6.57 10.98 -9.41
C ARG A 67 -6.18 10.56 -10.82
N ARG A 68 -6.49 11.39 -11.83
CA ARG A 68 -6.13 11.10 -13.23
C ARG A 68 -4.63 11.07 -13.49
N ARG A 69 -3.81 11.76 -12.68
CA ARG A 69 -2.34 11.71 -12.77
C ARG A 69 -1.75 10.46 -12.14
N ILE A 70 -2.42 9.91 -11.11
CA ILE A 70 -1.88 8.86 -10.24
C ILE A 70 -2.49 7.49 -10.57
N TRP A 71 -3.72 7.45 -11.05
CA TRP A 71 -4.51 6.24 -11.28
C TRP A 71 -4.95 6.14 -12.74
N ILE A 72 -4.85 4.93 -13.31
CA ILE A 72 -5.28 4.66 -14.69
C ILE A 72 -6.80 4.50 -14.77
N ASP A 73 -7.34 3.68 -13.87
CA ASP A 73 -8.75 3.23 -13.86
C ASP A 73 -9.35 3.26 -12.44
N GLY A 74 -8.64 3.89 -11.49
CA GLY A 74 -9.02 3.88 -10.08
C GLY A 74 -8.73 2.57 -9.35
N TYR A 75 -8.00 1.65 -9.98
CA TYR A 75 -7.50 0.41 -9.39
C TYR A 75 -5.98 0.28 -9.58
N THR A 76 -5.50 0.59 -10.79
CA THR A 76 -4.10 0.51 -11.21
C THR A 76 -3.43 1.88 -11.09
N LEU A 77 -2.24 1.92 -10.48
CA LEU A 77 -1.44 3.14 -10.42
C LEU A 77 -0.80 3.45 -11.79
N GLN A 78 -0.98 4.67 -12.28
CA GLN A 78 -0.31 5.22 -13.45
C GLN A 78 1.10 5.64 -13.05
N ARG A 79 2.09 4.82 -13.40
CA ARG A 79 3.48 5.07 -12.99
C ARG A 79 4.24 5.85 -14.06
N ARG A 80 4.82 6.99 -13.66
CA ARG A 80 6.20 7.33 -14.07
C ARG A 80 7.00 8.03 -12.97
N ASP A 81 6.38 8.83 -12.10
CA ASP A 81 7.16 9.75 -11.24
C ASP A 81 6.96 9.55 -9.72
N MET A 82 5.94 8.81 -9.28
CA MET A 82 5.54 8.76 -7.86
C MET A 82 6.24 7.71 -7.00
N ILE A 83 6.82 6.68 -7.61
CA ILE A 83 7.62 5.71 -6.88
C ILE A 83 9.01 5.84 -7.46
N GLY A 84 9.80 6.75 -6.89
CA GLY A 84 11.21 6.95 -7.23
C GLY A 84 12.02 5.68 -6.97
N TRP A 85 11.87 4.70 -7.85
CA TRP A 85 12.92 3.74 -8.16
C TRP A 85 13.74 4.40 -9.26
N GLY A 86 14.57 5.37 -8.86
CA GLY A 86 15.69 5.76 -9.71
C GLY A 86 16.58 4.54 -9.85
N LEU A 87 16.41 3.82 -10.96
CA LEU A 87 17.45 2.99 -11.55
C LEU A 87 18.37 3.89 -12.37
#